data_AF-A0A3A9JXJ3-F1
#
_entry.id   AF-A0A3A9JXJ3-F1
#
_cell.length_a   1.000
_cell.length_b   1.000
_cell.length_c   1.000
_cell.angle_alpha   90.00
_cell.angle_beta   90.00
_cell.angle_gamma   90.00
#
_symmetry.space_group_name_H-M   'P 1'
#
loop_
_entity.id
_entity.type
_entity.pdbx_description
1 polymer ?
#
loop_
_entity_poly.entity_id
_entity_poly.type
_entity_poly.pdbx_seq_one_letter_code
_entity_poly.pdbx_strand_id
1 'polypeptide(L)'
;MGLAKSMMIKYQERGYGASDKIVCHECVGDYYLKKYIKDNGSKDRCDYCGKSRKCIDLEDLMEPIMDGIWSEYEDTTGCIGWDSSEGGFLAQLLGIVMI
;
A
#
# COMPACT_ATOMS: atom_id res chain seq x y z
N MET A 1 -14.21 25.73 4.79
CA MET A 1 -13.20 24.95 4.03
C MET A 1 -13.97 23.94 3.19
N GLY A 2 -13.82 23.96 1.86
CA GLY A 2 -14.72 23.24 0.94
C GLY A 2 -14.43 21.73 0.85
N LEU A 3 -15.46 20.94 0.55
CA LEU A 3 -15.41 19.47 0.41
C LEU A 3 -14.26 18.98 -0.49
N ALA A 4 -13.98 19.71 -1.57
CA ALA A 4 -12.87 19.41 -2.48
C ALA A 4 -11.50 19.45 -1.77
N LYS A 5 -11.30 20.38 -0.83
CA LYS A 5 -10.04 20.49 -0.08
C LYS A 5 -9.90 19.33 0.92
N SER A 6 -11.00 18.92 1.56
CA SER A 6 -11.01 17.77 2.48
C SER A 6 -10.76 16.45 1.74
N MET A 7 -11.26 16.29 0.52
CA MET A 7 -11.04 15.10 -0.30
C MET A 7 -9.58 15.01 -0.76
N MET A 8 -8.99 16.13 -1.19
CA MET A 8 -7.57 16.21 -1.55
C MET A 8 -6.63 15.88 -0.38
N ILE A 9 -6.96 16.32 0.84
CA ILE A 9 -6.21 15.98 2.05
C ILE A 9 -6.24 14.46 2.31
N LYS A 10 -7.42 13.83 2.22
CA LYS A 10 -7.55 12.37 2.37
C LYS A 10 -6.75 11.56 1.34
N TYR A 11 -6.68 12.03 0.09
CA TYR A 11 -5.85 11.39 -0.93
C TYR A 11 -4.35 11.53 -0.65
N GLN A 12 -3.92 12.68 -0.14
CA GLN A 12 -2.53 12.87 0.30
C GLN A 12 -2.18 12.00 1.50
N GLU A 13 -3.08 11.84 2.48
CA GLU A 13 -2.85 11.02 3.68
C GLU A 13 -2.80 9.52 3.36
N ARG A 14 -3.64 9.02 2.44
CA ARG A 14 -3.63 7.61 2.01
C ARG A 14 -2.44 7.24 1.13
N GLY A 15 -1.79 8.22 0.47
CA GLY A 15 -0.63 7.97 -0.39
C GLY A 15 -0.96 7.42 -1.78
N TYR A 16 -2.24 7.30 -2.14
CA TYR A 16 -2.70 6.81 -3.44
C TYR A 16 -4.00 7.46 -3.92
N GLY A 17 -4.24 7.44 -5.23
CA GLY A 17 -5.46 7.95 -5.85
C GLY A 17 -6.62 6.95 -5.82
N ALA A 18 -7.86 7.45 -5.74
CA ALA A 18 -9.06 6.60 -5.84
C ALA A 18 -9.15 5.92 -7.21
N SER A 19 -9.56 4.66 -7.19
CA SER A 19 -9.81 3.89 -8.41
C SER A 19 -10.96 2.91 -8.22
N ASP A 20 -12.05 3.12 -8.95
CA ASP A 20 -13.21 2.21 -9.03
C ASP A 20 -12.98 1.03 -10.00
N LYS A 21 -11.73 0.61 -10.19
CA LYS A 21 -11.37 -0.49 -11.10
C LYS A 21 -11.31 -1.80 -10.35
N ILE A 22 -11.66 -2.89 -11.03
CA ILE A 22 -11.53 -4.26 -10.51
C ILE A 22 -10.38 -5.02 -11.16
N VAL A 23 -9.60 -5.71 -10.34
CA VAL A 23 -8.41 -6.47 -10.77
C VAL A 23 -8.54 -7.94 -10.38
N CYS A 24 -8.16 -8.84 -11.29
CA CYS A 24 -8.13 -10.27 -10.99
C CYS A 24 -6.81 -10.73 -10.37
N HIS A 25 -6.88 -11.87 -9.68
CA HIS A 25 -5.71 -12.51 -9.09
C HIS A 25 -4.57 -12.78 -10.09
N GLU A 26 -4.86 -12.88 -11.40
CA GLU A 26 -3.83 -13.21 -12.40
C GLU A 26 -3.11 -11.97 -12.94
N CYS A 27 -3.70 -10.77 -12.80
CA CYS A 27 -3.05 -9.51 -13.16
C CYS A 27 -2.08 -9.01 -12.09
N VAL A 28 -2.23 -9.51 -10.87
CA VAL A 28 -1.30 -9.21 -9.77
C VAL A 28 -0.14 -10.19 -9.81
N GLY A 29 1.09 -9.71 -9.61
CA GLY A 29 2.30 -10.55 -9.65
C GLY A 29 2.55 -11.33 -8.37
N ASP A 30 2.30 -10.70 -7.23
CA ASP A 30 2.63 -11.20 -5.89
C ASP A 30 1.78 -12.41 -5.47
N TYR A 31 2.41 -13.37 -4.78
CA TYR A 31 1.75 -14.62 -4.35
C TYR A 31 0.76 -14.39 -3.21
N TYR A 32 1.08 -13.51 -2.26
CA TYR A 32 0.21 -13.21 -1.13
C TYR A 32 -1.05 -12.49 -1.62
N LEU A 33 -0.90 -11.46 -2.46
CA LEU A 33 -2.03 -10.74 -3.06
C LEU A 33 -2.88 -11.65 -3.96
N LYS A 34 -2.26 -12.56 -4.71
CA LYS A 34 -2.98 -13.61 -5.46
C LYS A 34 -3.89 -14.44 -4.58
N LYS A 35 -3.40 -14.87 -3.43
CA LYS A 35 -4.14 -15.68 -2.47
C LYS A 35 -5.26 -14.84 -1.84
N TYR A 36 -4.94 -13.64 -1.38
CA TYR A 36 -5.90 -12.68 -0.85
C TYR A 36 -7.10 -12.43 -1.79
N ILE A 37 -6.85 -12.22 -3.10
CA ILE A 37 -7.92 -12.03 -4.10
C ILE A 37 -8.75 -13.30 -4.31
N LYS A 38 -8.15 -14.49 -4.16
CA LYS A 38 -8.90 -15.75 -4.27
C LYS A 38 -9.81 -15.98 -3.07
N ASP A 39 -9.33 -15.66 -1.88
CA ASP A 39 -10.04 -15.85 -0.62
C ASP A 39 -11.16 -14.80 -0.46
N ASN A 40 -10.87 -13.52 -0.70
CA ASN A 40 -11.80 -12.41 -0.45
C ASN A 40 -12.56 -11.93 -1.70
N GLY A 41 -12.02 -12.18 -2.90
CA GLY A 41 -12.62 -11.69 -4.14
C GLY A 41 -13.85 -12.48 -4.60
N SER A 42 -14.62 -11.88 -5.50
CA SER A 42 -15.80 -12.46 -6.15
C SER A 42 -15.52 -12.73 -7.64
N LYS A 43 -16.36 -13.52 -8.32
CA LYS A 43 -16.16 -13.81 -9.74
C LYS A 43 -16.72 -12.66 -10.57
N ASP A 44 -15.84 -11.82 -11.11
CA ASP A 44 -16.19 -10.66 -11.93
C ASP A 44 -15.27 -10.51 -13.15
N ARG A 45 -15.56 -9.56 -14.04
CA ARG A 45 -14.80 -9.25 -15.24
C ARG A 45 -13.68 -8.24 -14.93
N CYS A 46 -12.44 -8.71 -14.92
CA CYS A 46 -11.28 -7.85 -14.69
C CYS A 46 -11.18 -6.69 -15.71
N ASP A 47 -11.00 -5.45 -15.25
CA ASP A 47 -10.83 -4.27 -16.11
C ASP A 47 -9.48 -4.28 -16.87
N TYR A 48 -8.48 -4.97 -16.35
CA TYR A 48 -7.13 -4.98 -16.91
C TYR A 48 -6.94 -6.02 -18.01
N CYS A 49 -7.45 -7.24 -17.82
CA CYS A 49 -7.28 -8.33 -18.79
C CYS A 49 -8.58 -8.74 -19.50
N GLY A 50 -9.72 -8.17 -19.12
CA GLY A 50 -11.03 -8.44 -19.71
C GLY A 50 -11.62 -9.82 -19.43
N LYS A 51 -10.93 -10.69 -18.67
CA LYS A 51 -11.36 -12.06 -18.37
C LYS A 51 -12.19 -12.12 -17.09
N SER A 52 -13.20 -13.00 -17.06
CA SER A 52 -14.00 -13.26 -15.86
C SER A 52 -13.29 -14.24 -14.92
N ARG A 53 -12.82 -13.73 -13.78
CA ARG A 53 -12.04 -14.47 -12.77
C ARG A 53 -12.39 -13.97 -11.37
N LYS A 54 -11.78 -14.57 -10.35
CA LYS A 54 -11.78 -13.99 -9.00
C LYS A 54 -11.11 -12.61 -9.05
N CYS A 55 -11.89 -11.56 -8.82
CA CYS A 55 -11.52 -10.16 -8.85
C CYS A 55 -11.87 -9.49 -7.53
N ILE A 56 -11.22 -8.36 -7.28
CA ILE A 56 -11.48 -7.48 -6.16
C ILE A 56 -11.38 -6.02 -6.64
N ASP A 57 -12.05 -5.11 -5.96
CA ASP A 57 -11.88 -3.67 -6.15
C ASP A 57 -10.46 -3.24 -5.80
N LEU A 58 -9.92 -2.31 -6.62
CA LEU A 58 -8.57 -1.82 -6.40
C LEU A 58 -8.48 -1.11 -5.04
N GLU A 59 -9.50 -0.34 -4.64
CA GLU A 59 -9.54 0.29 -3.30
C GLU A 59 -9.37 -0.72 -2.17
N ASP A 60 -10.06 -1.87 -2.22
CA ASP A 60 -9.94 -2.92 -1.20
C ASP A 60 -8.58 -3.62 -1.26
N LEU A 61 -7.95 -3.71 -2.44
CA LEU A 61 -6.61 -4.27 -2.58
C LEU A 61 -5.53 -3.33 -2.03
N MET A 62 -5.77 -2.02 -1.99
CA MET A 62 -4.78 -1.03 -1.58
C MET A 62 -4.56 -1.00 -0.07
N GLU A 63 -5.56 -1.36 0.72
CA GLU A 63 -5.45 -1.50 2.18
C GLU A 63 -4.35 -2.50 2.59
N PRO A 64 -4.39 -3.79 2.18
CA PRO A 64 -3.34 -4.75 2.53
C PRO A 64 -1.98 -4.45 1.87
N ILE A 65 -1.96 -3.75 0.74
CA ILE A 65 -0.70 -3.30 0.12
C ILE A 65 -0.03 -2.25 0.99
N MET A 66 -0.79 -1.24 1.44
CA MET A 66 -0.25 -0.20 2.31
C MET A 66 0.17 -0.78 3.65
N ASP A 67 -0.63 -1.67 4.26
CA ASP A 67 -0.26 -2.36 5.50
C ASP A 67 1.10 -3.09 5.37
N GLY A 68 1.31 -3.80 4.25
CA GLY A 68 2.61 -4.43 3.97
C GLY A 68 3.75 -3.43 3.79
N ILE A 69 3.51 -2.27 3.16
CA ILE A 69 4.50 -1.20 3.03
C ILE A 69 4.82 -0.60 4.39
N TRP A 70 3.82 -0.26 5.20
CA TRP A 70 4.01 0.29 6.54
C TRP A 70 4.80 -0.68 7.42
N SER A 71 4.46 -1.99 7.41
CA SER A 71 5.20 -3.00 8.17
C SER A 71 6.68 -3.10 7.78
N GLU A 72 7.03 -2.93 6.50
CA GLU A 72 8.43 -3.01 6.04
C GLU A 72 9.21 -1.72 6.36
N TYR A 73 8.55 -0.56 6.33
CA TYR A 73 9.21 0.74 6.55
C TYR A 73 9.19 1.21 8.02
N GLU A 74 8.24 0.76 8.84
CA GLU A 74 8.24 0.95 10.31
C GLU A 74 9.32 0.10 10.99
N ASP A 75 9.76 -1.02 10.39
CA ASP A 75 10.95 -1.77 10.82
C ASP A 75 12.23 -1.12 10.25
N THR A 76 12.43 0.17 10.56
CA THR A 76 13.71 0.84 10.28
C THR A 76 14.81 0.44 11.26
N THR A 77 14.59 -0.56 12.11
CA THR A 77 15.59 -1.09 13.06
C THR A 77 16.66 -1.96 12.41
N GLY A 78 16.39 -2.55 11.25
CA GLY A 78 17.32 -3.47 10.55
C GLY A 78 18.17 -2.85 9.43
N CYS A 79 17.82 -1.66 8.94
CA CYS A 79 18.35 -1.13 7.66
C CYS A 79 19.35 0.05 7.81
N ILE A 80 19.62 0.48 9.04
CA ILE A 80 20.60 1.54 9.32
C ILE A 80 21.98 0.90 9.49
N GLY A 81 22.86 1.12 8.52
CA GLY A 81 24.28 0.80 8.66
C GLY A 81 24.86 1.50 9.89
N TRP A 82 25.48 0.74 10.78
CA TRP A 82 26.19 1.29 11.93
C TRP A 82 27.47 1.99 11.44
N ASP A 83 27.59 3.30 11.65
CA ASP A 83 28.82 4.03 11.36
C ASP A 83 29.71 4.06 12.62
N SER A 84 30.83 3.34 12.55
CA SER A 84 31.76 3.18 13.67
C SER A 84 32.59 4.43 13.99
N SER A 85 32.58 5.46 13.13
CA SER A 85 33.46 6.63 13.28
C SER A 85 32.92 7.62 14.31
N GLU A 86 31.59 7.78 14.35
CA GLU A 86 30.91 8.77 15.19
C GLU A 86 29.95 8.13 16.21
N GLY A 87 30.06 6.82 16.49
CA GLY A 87 29.37 6.17 17.62
C GLY A 87 27.87 6.47 17.77
N GLY A 88 27.11 6.49 16.66
CA GLY A 88 25.68 6.83 16.69
C GLY A 88 24.90 6.22 15.54
N PHE A 89 23.61 5.94 15.77
CA PHE A 89 22.68 5.56 14.71
C PHE A 89 22.21 6.81 13.95
N LEU A 90 22.20 6.75 12.62
CA LEU A 90 21.76 7.83 11.70
C LEU A 90 20.27 8.20 11.78
N ALA A 91 19.54 7.74 12.81
CA ALA A 91 18.17 8.19 13.09
C ALA A 91 18.12 9.63 13.63
N GLN A 92 19.24 10.15 14.12
CA GLN A 92 19.33 11.48 14.71
C GLN A 92 19.58 12.57 13.65
N LEU A 93 18.71 12.74 12.65
CA LEU A 93 18.73 13.98 11.83
C LEU A 93 17.46 14.30 11.03
N LEU A 94 16.47 13.41 11.00
CA LEU A 94 15.14 13.77 10.49
C LEU A 94 14.15 13.54 11.61
N GLY A 95 13.83 14.64 12.30
CA GLY A 95 12.80 14.71 13.32
C GLY A 95 11.44 14.36 12.74
N ILE A 96 11.19 13.07 12.60
CA ILE A 96 9.85 12.50 12.44
C ILE A 96 9.21 12.66 13.81
N VAL A 97 8.71 13.87 14.04
CA VAL A 97 7.76 14.14 15.10
C VAL A 97 6.55 13.27 14.82
N MET A 98 6.36 12.29 15.70
CA MET A 98 5.09 11.62 15.95
C MET A 98 3.93 12.62 15.84
N ILE A 99 2.96 12.31 15.00
CA ILE A 99 1.61 12.84 15.10
C ILE A 99 0.66 11.65 15.11
#